data_AF-A0A6L3X8L7-F1
#
_entry.id   AF-A0A6L3X8L7-F1
#
_cell.length_a   1.000
_cell.length_b   1.000
_cell.length_c   1.000
_cell.angle_alpha   90.00
_cell.angle_beta   90.00
_cell.angle_gamma   90.00
#
_symmetry.space_group_name_H-M   'P 1'
#
loop_
_entity.id
_entity.type
_entity.pdbx_description
1 polymer ?
#
loop_
_entity_poly.entity_id
_entity_poly.type
_entity_poly.pdbx_seq_one_letter_code
_entity_poly.pdbx_strand_id
1 'polypeptide(L)'
;LLDGRRIAATRVGLATGVQPNVALAKASGIRCARGIVVDQQMQTSVPDTYAIGECCEIDGQTFGLVAPCLAQADILAARLAGEVTAPFTLTDNGVRLKVTGVALFSLGRATAQADDVVWSSWDPLTRHYRRLLIHQGALAGVLLMGDCRSAATFTDLLATAAPAHADWLFDRFTTQPQVAGQNAMTKPTLVVVGHGMVGHHFLEDCVNRNLHQQYQIIVFGEERYAAYDRVHLSEYFGGRSAD
;
A
#
# COMPACT_ATOMS: atom_id res chain seq x y z
N LEU A 1 26.49 -12.48 7.37
CA LEU A 1 25.08 -12.46 7.80
C LEU A 1 25.02 -12.70 9.30
N LEU A 2 23.91 -12.37 9.98
CA LEU A 2 23.80 -12.46 11.44
C LEU A 2 23.99 -13.89 11.98
N ASP A 3 23.79 -14.90 11.14
CA ASP A 3 23.99 -16.32 11.41
C ASP A 3 25.43 -16.82 11.10
N GLY A 4 26.38 -15.90 10.89
CA GLY A 4 27.78 -16.22 10.59
C GLY A 4 28.07 -16.60 9.13
N ARG A 5 27.05 -16.81 8.29
CA ARG A 5 27.25 -17.10 6.85
C ARG A 5 27.86 -15.91 6.11
N ARG A 6 28.60 -16.18 5.04
CA ARG A 6 29.25 -15.18 4.19
C ARG A 6 28.77 -15.32 2.74
N ILE A 7 28.59 -14.20 2.06
CA ILE A 7 28.22 -14.15 0.64
C ILE A 7 29.37 -13.48 -0.10
N ALA A 8 29.92 -14.13 -1.11
CA ALA A 8 30.89 -13.52 -2.01
C ALA A 8 30.17 -12.55 -2.95
N ALA A 9 30.57 -11.28 -2.97
CA ALA A 9 29.98 -10.25 -3.83
C ALA A 9 31.05 -9.30 -4.37
N THR A 10 30.97 -8.99 -5.67
CA THR A 10 31.82 -7.98 -6.33
C THR A 10 31.28 -6.56 -6.16
N ARG A 11 29.98 -6.40 -5.92
CA ARG A 11 29.32 -5.13 -5.60
C ARG A 11 28.24 -5.31 -4.55
N VAL A 12 28.06 -4.30 -3.72
CA VAL A 12 27.05 -4.24 -2.65
C VAL A 12 26.35 -2.89 -2.74
N GLY A 13 25.01 -2.90 -2.85
CA GLY A 13 24.17 -1.72 -2.70
C GLY A 13 23.58 -1.69 -1.29
N LEU A 14 23.66 -0.55 -0.62
CA LEU A 14 23.09 -0.35 0.72
C LEU A 14 21.83 0.52 0.59
N ALA A 15 20.68 -0.05 0.92
CA ALA A 15 19.38 0.60 0.90
C ALA A 15 18.71 0.54 2.29
N THR A 16 19.47 0.88 3.33
CA THR A 16 19.07 0.76 4.75
C THR A 16 18.50 2.05 5.33
N GLY A 17 17.93 2.91 4.48
CA GLY A 17 17.41 4.23 4.84
C GLY A 17 18.46 5.35 4.80
N VAL A 18 17.99 6.58 5.03
CA VAL A 18 18.80 7.80 5.10
C VAL A 18 18.71 8.43 6.49
N GLN A 19 19.66 9.31 6.82
CA GLN A 19 19.67 10.05 8.08
C GLN A 19 19.77 11.57 7.81
N PRO A 20 19.08 12.41 8.60
CA PRO A 20 19.24 13.86 8.54
C PRO A 20 20.70 14.31 8.64
N ASN A 21 21.16 15.13 7.70
CA ASN A 21 22.50 15.72 7.76
C ASN A 21 22.48 16.97 8.66
N VAL A 22 22.82 16.78 9.94
CA VAL A 22 22.75 17.82 10.99
C VAL A 22 24.11 18.40 11.38
N ALA A 23 25.19 18.00 10.70
CA ALA A 23 26.56 18.35 11.12
C ALA A 23 26.79 19.87 11.18
N LEU A 24 26.37 20.60 10.14
CA LEU A 24 26.48 22.06 10.09
C LEU A 24 25.68 22.73 11.22
N ALA A 25 24.42 22.33 11.41
CA ALA A 25 23.54 22.90 12.42
C ALA A 25 24.10 22.71 13.83
N LYS A 26 24.61 21.51 14.15
CA LYS A 26 25.27 21.23 15.43
C LYS A 26 26.51 22.11 15.65
N ALA A 27 27.36 22.24 14.63
CA ALA A 27 28.55 23.09 14.72
C ALA A 27 28.19 24.57 14.94
N SER A 28 27.04 25.02 14.44
CA SER A 28 26.50 26.36 14.64
C SER A 28 25.70 26.56 15.93
N GLY A 29 25.65 25.56 16.82
CA GLY A 29 24.93 25.66 18.10
C GLY A 29 23.40 25.54 17.98
N ILE A 30 22.87 25.12 16.82
CA ILE A 30 21.44 24.90 16.62
C ILE A 30 21.05 23.55 17.25
N ARG A 31 19.94 23.53 17.99
CA ARG A 31 19.41 22.32 18.62
C ARG A 31 19.11 21.24 17.58
N CYS A 32 19.69 20.06 17.77
CA CYS A 32 19.47 18.89 16.92
C CYS A 32 19.18 17.66 17.77
N ALA A 33 18.35 16.75 17.28
CA ALA A 33 18.12 15.42 17.84
C ALA A 33 18.29 14.36 16.74
N ARG A 34 17.20 13.77 16.24
CA ARG A 34 17.19 12.96 15.01
C ARG A 34 17.42 13.83 13.78
N GLY A 35 16.88 15.05 13.77
CA GLY A 35 17.08 16.09 12.77
C GLY A 35 17.41 17.46 13.41
N ILE A 36 17.42 18.52 12.60
CA ILE A 36 17.44 19.91 13.08
C ILE A 36 16.07 20.19 13.69
N VAL A 37 16.01 20.49 14.99
CA VAL A 37 14.74 20.68 15.70
C VAL A 37 14.16 22.04 15.29
N VAL A 38 12.95 22.01 14.73
CA VAL A 38 12.19 23.21 14.37
C VAL A 38 10.78 23.17 14.93
N ASP A 39 10.19 24.35 15.13
CA ASP A 39 8.76 24.48 15.43
C ASP A 39 7.89 24.24 14.17
N GLN A 40 6.57 24.26 14.35
CA GLN A 40 5.62 24.07 13.25
C GLN A 40 5.59 25.23 12.25
N GLN A 41 6.34 26.30 12.50
CA GLN A 41 6.56 27.44 11.60
C GLN A 41 8.02 27.48 11.08
N MET A 42 8.67 26.32 11.08
CA MET A 42 10.02 26.03 10.56
C MET A 42 11.19 26.73 11.27
N GLN A 43 10.95 27.38 12.40
CA GLN A 43 11.98 28.11 13.13
C GLN A 43 12.80 27.17 14.02
N THR A 44 14.11 27.32 13.98
CA THR A 44 15.05 26.57 14.82
C THR A 44 15.12 27.15 16.25
N SER A 45 16.00 26.61 17.09
CA SER A 45 16.31 27.20 18.41
C SER A 45 17.00 28.57 18.35
N VAL A 46 17.48 28.99 17.18
CA VAL A 46 18.15 30.28 16.98
C VAL A 46 17.18 31.24 16.27
N PRO A 47 17.02 32.49 16.77
CA PRO A 47 16.20 33.51 16.10
C PRO A 47 16.60 33.71 14.63
N ASP A 48 15.62 33.98 13.79
CA ASP A 48 15.78 34.26 12.35
C ASP A 48 16.52 33.17 11.56
N THR A 49 16.58 31.95 12.11
CA THR A 49 17.21 30.78 11.49
C THR A 49 16.20 29.66 11.36
N TYR A 50 16.09 29.11 10.15
CA TYR A 50 15.07 28.14 9.76
C TYR A 50 15.70 26.89 9.14
N ALA A 51 14.97 25.79 9.18
CA ALA A 51 15.32 24.60 8.42
C ALA A 51 14.06 24.00 7.79
N ILE A 52 14.19 23.48 6.57
CA ILE A 52 13.14 22.76 5.84
C ILE A 52 13.74 21.51 5.17
N GLY A 53 12.89 20.55 4.85
CA GLY A 53 13.27 19.32 4.15
C GLY A 53 13.53 18.14 5.07
N GLU A 54 14.17 17.11 4.52
CA GLU A 54 14.41 15.84 5.21
C GLU A 54 15.37 15.97 6.41
N CYS A 55 16.10 17.08 6.50
CA CYS A 55 17.00 17.35 7.62
C CYS A 55 16.25 17.79 8.89
N CYS A 56 14.96 18.13 8.80
CA CYS A 56 14.19 18.68 9.90
C CYS A 56 13.55 17.63 10.80
N GLU A 57 13.40 18.00 12.06
CA GLU A 57 12.61 17.29 13.05
C GLU A 57 11.55 18.23 13.63
N ILE A 58 10.29 17.78 13.58
CA ILE A 58 9.13 18.49 14.14
C ILE A 58 8.43 17.49 15.06
N ASP A 59 8.19 17.87 16.31
CA ASP A 59 7.51 17.03 17.32
C ASP A 59 8.10 15.60 17.44
N GLY A 60 9.44 15.48 17.34
CA GLY A 60 10.17 14.21 17.42
C GLY A 60 10.17 13.35 16.15
N GLN A 61 9.60 13.85 15.06
CA GLN A 61 9.43 13.14 13.79
C GLN A 61 10.25 13.77 12.66
N THR A 62 10.78 12.92 11.78
CA THR A 62 11.54 13.28 10.57
C THR A 62 10.76 12.84 9.33
N PHE A 63 10.80 13.62 8.25
CA PHE A 63 9.96 13.40 7.08
C PHE A 63 10.81 13.10 5.84
N GLY A 64 10.84 11.83 5.41
CA GLY A 64 11.55 11.39 4.20
C GLY A 64 10.67 11.37 2.95
N LEU A 65 9.76 12.33 2.82
CA LEU A 65 8.76 12.39 1.76
C LEU A 65 8.70 13.79 1.16
N VAL A 66 8.53 13.87 -0.16
CA VAL A 66 8.49 15.14 -0.90
C VAL A 66 7.34 16.05 -0.45
N ALA A 67 6.13 15.50 -0.28
CA ALA A 67 4.95 16.32 0.05
C ALA A 67 5.08 17.06 1.40
N PRO A 68 5.49 16.42 2.51
CA PRO A 68 5.83 17.13 3.75
C PRO A 68 6.92 18.19 3.55
N CYS A 69 7.99 17.90 2.80
CA CYS A 69 9.05 18.88 2.56
C CYS A 69 8.58 20.11 1.76
N LEU A 70 7.66 19.92 0.81
CA LEU A 70 7.03 21.03 0.09
C LEU A 70 6.13 21.86 1.00
N ALA A 71 5.30 21.23 1.84
CA ALA A 71 4.47 21.93 2.81
C ALA A 71 5.31 22.76 3.82
N GLN A 72 6.46 22.23 4.26
CA GLN A 72 7.42 22.97 5.07
C GLN A 72 7.96 24.20 4.34
N ALA A 73 8.30 24.07 3.05
CA ALA A 73 8.77 25.17 2.22
C ALA A 73 7.69 26.26 2.04
N ASP A 74 6.44 25.87 1.78
CA ASP A 74 5.31 26.78 1.63
C ASP A 74 5.05 27.60 2.91
N ILE A 75 5.10 26.93 4.07
CA ILE A 75 4.97 27.58 5.38
C ILE A 75 6.08 28.59 5.62
N LEU A 76 7.34 28.21 5.38
CA LEU A 76 8.47 29.12 5.55
C LEU A 76 8.40 30.30 4.58
N ALA A 77 8.01 30.07 3.32
CA ALA A 77 7.86 31.11 2.32
C ALA A 77 6.80 32.14 2.75
N ALA A 78 5.61 31.69 3.16
CA ALA A 78 4.54 32.56 3.66
C ALA A 78 5.01 33.37 4.88
N ARG A 79 5.69 32.71 5.83
CA ARG A 79 6.25 33.39 7.01
C ARG A 79 7.24 34.50 6.64
N LEU A 80 8.17 34.23 5.73
CA LEU A 80 9.15 35.21 5.28
C LEU A 80 8.50 36.37 4.50
N ALA A 81 7.35 36.13 3.86
CA ALA A 81 6.55 37.15 3.21
C ALA A 81 5.71 38.01 4.20
N GLY A 82 5.74 37.69 5.50
CA GLY A 82 4.93 38.37 6.51
C GLY A 82 3.46 37.94 6.51
N GLU A 83 3.13 36.83 5.85
CA GLU A 83 1.79 36.28 5.80
C GLU A 83 1.49 35.43 7.04
N VAL A 84 0.22 35.40 7.44
CA VAL A 84 -0.25 34.49 8.50
C VAL A 84 -0.54 33.14 7.86
N THR A 85 0.23 32.13 8.22
CA THR A 85 0.05 30.74 7.75
C THR A 85 -0.27 29.80 8.90
N ALA A 86 -1.05 28.76 8.61
CA ALA A 86 -1.36 27.70 9.54
C ALA A 86 -0.08 26.92 9.90
N PRO A 87 0.04 26.43 11.15
CA PRO A 87 1.19 25.62 11.55
C PRO A 87 1.25 24.31 10.76
N PHE A 88 2.48 23.82 10.55
CA PHE A 88 2.72 22.54 9.90
C PHE A 88 1.94 21.42 10.60
N THR A 89 1.16 20.69 9.82
CA THR A 89 0.44 19.49 10.25
C THR A 89 0.73 18.40 9.23
N LEU A 90 1.18 17.23 9.70
CA LEU A 90 1.38 16.09 8.81
C LEU A 90 0.03 15.60 8.29
N THR A 91 -0.21 15.76 6.99
CA THR A 91 -1.36 15.17 6.31
C THR A 91 -0.92 13.87 5.65
N ASP A 92 -1.54 12.75 6.01
CA ASP A 92 -1.32 11.49 5.30
C ASP A 92 -2.10 11.50 3.98
N ASN A 93 -1.43 11.93 2.91
CA ASN A 93 -1.96 11.91 1.55
C ASN A 93 -1.59 10.62 0.80
N GLY A 94 -1.03 9.64 1.51
CA GLY A 94 -0.56 8.39 0.96
C GLY A 94 0.81 8.51 0.29
N VAL A 95 1.50 7.38 0.21
CA VAL A 95 2.81 7.23 -0.42
C VAL A 95 2.62 6.52 -1.75
N ARG A 96 3.17 7.11 -2.81
CA ARG A 96 3.23 6.49 -4.14
C ARG A 96 4.67 6.15 -4.49
N LEU A 97 4.92 4.89 -4.81
CA LEU A 97 6.23 4.47 -5.32
C LEU A 97 6.30 4.79 -6.82
N LYS A 98 7.35 5.50 -7.23
CA LYS A 98 7.64 5.80 -8.64
C LYS A 98 8.84 4.97 -9.12
N VAL A 99 8.67 3.65 -9.13
CA VAL A 99 9.65 2.72 -9.71
C VAL A 99 9.12 2.22 -11.05
N THR A 100 9.95 2.25 -12.10
CA THR A 100 9.56 1.78 -13.42
C THR A 100 9.06 0.34 -13.36
N GLY A 101 7.86 0.09 -13.89
CA GLY A 101 7.24 -1.24 -13.90
C GLY A 101 6.53 -1.63 -12.60
N VAL A 102 6.57 -0.81 -11.54
CA VAL A 102 5.84 -1.05 -10.29
C VAL A 102 5.08 0.20 -9.88
N ALA A 103 3.77 0.21 -10.16
CA ALA A 103 2.87 1.19 -9.58
C ALA A 103 2.43 0.68 -8.20
N LEU A 104 2.74 1.44 -7.14
CA LEU A 104 2.31 1.16 -5.78
C LEU A 104 1.74 2.43 -5.14
N PHE A 105 0.58 2.31 -4.51
CA PHE A 105 -0.02 3.33 -3.66
C PHE A 105 -0.34 2.72 -2.30
N SER A 106 0.04 3.40 -1.24
CA SER A 106 -0.28 3.03 0.14
C SER A 106 -0.81 4.26 0.86
N LEU A 107 -1.86 4.10 1.65
CA LEU A 107 -2.40 5.19 2.45
C LEU A 107 -2.95 4.64 3.77
N GLY A 108 -2.85 5.43 4.83
CA GLY A 108 -3.31 5.05 6.15
C GLY A 108 -2.42 3.97 6.75
N ARG A 109 -3.01 3.11 7.59
CA ARG A 109 -2.25 2.14 8.35
C ARG A 109 -1.72 1.02 7.45
N ALA A 110 -0.41 0.76 7.52
CA ALA A 110 0.25 -0.25 6.70
C ALA A 110 0.19 -1.67 7.28
N THR A 111 -0.03 -1.82 8.59
CA THR A 111 -0.02 -3.12 9.28
C THR A 111 -1.34 -3.33 10.02
N ALA A 112 -1.92 -4.52 9.86
CA ALA A 112 -3.13 -4.90 10.57
C ALA A 112 -2.90 -4.95 12.10
N GLN A 113 -3.91 -4.55 12.85
CA GLN A 113 -4.04 -4.68 14.29
C GLN A 113 -5.00 -5.85 14.61
N ALA A 114 -5.10 -6.24 15.88
CA ALA A 114 -5.85 -7.43 16.31
C ALA A 114 -7.33 -7.40 15.91
N ASP A 115 -7.96 -6.21 15.93
CA ASP A 115 -9.40 -6.04 15.66
C ASP A 115 -9.71 -5.70 14.19
N ASP A 116 -8.70 -5.76 13.32
CA ASP A 116 -8.92 -5.46 11.92
C ASP A 116 -9.37 -6.66 11.11
N VAL A 117 -10.22 -6.38 10.13
CA VAL A 117 -10.51 -7.30 9.06
C VAL A 117 -9.66 -6.93 7.84
N VAL A 118 -8.90 -7.89 7.34
CA VAL A 118 -8.08 -7.71 6.13
C VAL A 118 -8.84 -8.25 4.93
N TRP A 119 -9.15 -7.36 3.98
CA TRP A 119 -9.68 -7.73 2.68
C TRP A 119 -8.58 -7.64 1.65
N SER A 120 -8.42 -8.66 0.81
CA SER A 120 -7.41 -8.63 -0.25
C SER A 120 -7.89 -9.29 -1.52
N SER A 121 -7.37 -8.79 -2.64
CA SER A 121 -7.60 -9.32 -3.98
C SER A 121 -6.28 -9.36 -4.72
N TRP A 122 -6.04 -10.45 -5.44
CA TRP A 122 -4.87 -10.63 -6.29
C TRP A 122 -5.33 -11.18 -7.64
N ASP A 123 -5.00 -10.46 -8.71
CA ASP A 123 -5.13 -10.97 -10.07
C ASP A 123 -3.77 -11.53 -10.53
N PRO A 124 -3.62 -12.85 -10.71
CA PRO A 124 -2.36 -13.46 -11.11
C PRO A 124 -1.93 -13.11 -12.56
N LEU A 125 -2.86 -12.71 -13.42
CA LEU A 125 -2.55 -12.36 -14.81
C LEU A 125 -1.99 -10.95 -14.92
N THR A 126 -2.74 -9.97 -14.39
CA THR A 126 -2.35 -8.55 -14.43
C THR A 126 -1.34 -8.20 -13.34
N ARG A 127 -1.15 -9.10 -12.36
CA ARG A 127 -0.33 -8.90 -11.16
C ARG A 127 -0.80 -7.68 -10.36
N HIS A 128 -2.10 -7.44 -10.37
CA HIS A 128 -2.70 -6.39 -9.56
C HIS A 128 -3.03 -6.93 -8.19
N TYR A 129 -2.55 -6.23 -7.17
CA TYR A 129 -2.83 -6.56 -5.78
C TYR A 129 -3.56 -5.41 -5.10
N ARG A 130 -4.57 -5.75 -4.31
CA ARG A 130 -5.27 -4.80 -3.45
C ARG A 130 -5.38 -5.37 -2.06
N ARG A 131 -5.14 -4.51 -1.07
CA ARG A 131 -5.38 -4.82 0.34
C ARG A 131 -6.08 -3.64 0.99
N LEU A 132 -7.19 -3.91 1.66
CA LEU A 132 -7.93 -2.97 2.47
C LEU A 132 -7.88 -3.47 3.92
N LEU A 133 -7.50 -2.59 4.84
CA LEU A 133 -7.62 -2.82 6.26
C LEU A 133 -8.90 -2.15 6.73
N ILE A 134 -9.80 -2.93 7.32
CA ILE A 134 -11.08 -2.45 7.85
C ILE A 134 -11.02 -2.49 9.37
N HIS A 135 -11.26 -1.35 10.01
CA HIS A 135 -11.31 -1.22 11.45
C HIS A 135 -12.69 -0.68 11.85
N GLN A 136 -13.38 -1.36 12.77
CA GLN A 136 -14.73 -0.96 13.22
C GLN A 136 -15.72 -0.70 12.05
N GLY A 137 -15.59 -1.47 10.98
CA GLY A 137 -16.45 -1.36 9.80
C GLY A 137 -16.12 -0.20 8.86
N ALA A 138 -15.04 0.55 9.06
CA ALA A 138 -14.59 1.62 8.17
C ALA A 138 -13.17 1.35 7.63
N LEU A 139 -12.79 2.03 6.54
CA LEU A 139 -11.45 1.92 5.98
C LEU A 139 -10.40 2.52 6.94
N ALA A 140 -9.36 1.74 7.26
CA ALA A 140 -8.23 2.15 8.09
C ALA A 140 -6.90 2.19 7.33
N GLY A 141 -6.82 1.51 6.19
CA GLY A 141 -5.63 1.52 5.34
C GLY A 141 -5.88 0.85 4.00
N VAL A 142 -5.14 1.29 2.98
CA VAL A 142 -5.22 0.75 1.62
C VAL A 142 -3.82 0.55 1.06
N LEU A 143 -3.65 -0.56 0.34
CA LEU A 143 -2.48 -0.84 -0.50
C LEU A 143 -2.97 -1.26 -1.89
N LEU A 144 -2.54 -0.55 -2.92
CA LEU A 144 -2.79 -0.86 -4.32
C LEU A 144 -1.45 -1.11 -5.01
N MET A 145 -1.33 -2.21 -5.74
CA MET A 145 -0.18 -2.53 -6.58
C MET A 145 -0.66 -2.85 -8.00
N GLY A 146 0.01 -2.30 -9.01
CA GLY A 146 -0.43 -2.36 -10.40
C GLY A 146 -1.45 -1.26 -10.70
N ASP A 147 -2.75 -1.56 -10.59
CA ASP A 147 -3.80 -0.58 -10.83
C ASP A 147 -4.03 0.34 -9.62
N CYS A 148 -3.54 1.58 -9.72
CA CYS A 148 -3.64 2.60 -8.68
C CYS A 148 -4.59 3.76 -9.05
N ARG A 149 -5.50 3.58 -10.02
CA ARG A 149 -6.40 4.65 -10.49
C ARG A 149 -7.35 5.14 -9.39
N SER A 150 -7.82 4.23 -8.55
CA SER A 150 -8.75 4.50 -7.45
C SER A 150 -8.10 5.08 -6.19
N ALA A 151 -6.83 5.47 -6.25
CA ALA A 151 -6.08 6.03 -5.12
C ALA A 151 -6.77 7.25 -4.50
N ALA A 152 -7.22 8.21 -5.32
CA ALA A 152 -7.90 9.41 -4.84
C ALA A 152 -9.22 9.06 -4.13
N THR A 153 -10.01 8.15 -4.70
CA THR A 153 -11.25 7.68 -4.09
C THR A 153 -11.01 7.03 -2.73
N PHE A 154 -9.95 6.22 -2.59
CA PHE A 154 -9.61 5.65 -1.28
C PHE A 154 -9.09 6.69 -0.28
N THR A 155 -8.46 7.77 -0.75
CA THR A 155 -8.13 8.93 0.10
C THR A 155 -9.39 9.54 0.70
N ASP A 156 -10.41 9.78 -0.12
CA ASP A 156 -11.68 10.36 0.33
C ASP A 156 -12.45 9.40 1.27
N LEU A 157 -12.45 8.10 0.96
CA LEU A 157 -13.10 7.09 1.81
C LEU A 157 -12.44 6.96 3.18
N LEU A 158 -11.11 7.05 3.25
CA LEU A 158 -10.38 7.05 4.52
C LEU A 158 -10.74 8.28 5.37
N ALA A 159 -10.87 9.45 4.74
CA ALA A 159 -11.19 10.69 5.43
C ALA A 159 -12.62 10.76 5.98
N THR A 160 -13.56 10.05 5.34
CA THR A 160 -15.00 10.11 5.68
C THR A 160 -15.48 9.04 6.65
N ALA A 161 -14.64 8.05 6.97
CA ALA A 161 -15.00 6.89 7.79
C ALA A 161 -16.28 6.17 7.30
N ALA A 162 -16.51 6.15 5.99
CA ALA A 162 -17.67 5.51 5.38
C ALA A 162 -17.70 4.00 5.68
N PRO A 163 -18.89 3.40 5.85
CA PRO A 163 -19.03 1.96 6.00
C PRO A 163 -18.34 1.19 4.87
N ALA A 164 -17.54 0.21 5.24
CA ALA A 164 -16.72 -0.54 4.32
C ALA A 164 -17.56 -1.52 3.50
N HIS A 165 -17.32 -1.54 2.18
CA HIS A 165 -17.96 -2.47 1.26
C HIS A 165 -16.91 -3.37 0.58
N ALA A 166 -17.16 -4.68 0.58
CA ALA A 166 -16.25 -5.66 -0.05
C ALA A 166 -16.04 -5.38 -1.55
N ASP A 167 -17.03 -4.77 -2.21
CA ASP A 167 -16.98 -4.36 -3.61
C ASP A 167 -15.84 -3.37 -3.92
N TRP A 168 -15.29 -2.67 -2.92
CA TRP A 168 -14.12 -1.81 -3.08
C TRP A 168 -12.87 -2.57 -3.53
N LEU A 169 -12.80 -3.89 -3.30
CA LEU A 169 -11.73 -4.73 -3.83
C LEU A 169 -11.71 -4.80 -5.37
N PHE A 170 -12.83 -4.51 -6.04
CA PHE A 170 -13.05 -4.85 -7.45
C PHE A 170 -13.35 -3.66 -8.35
N ASP A 171 -12.94 -2.46 -7.94
CA ASP A 171 -12.88 -1.28 -8.83
C ASP A 171 -14.21 -0.88 -9.49
N ARG A 172 -15.31 -0.94 -8.72
CA ARG A 172 -16.63 -0.48 -9.19
C ARG A 172 -16.78 1.04 -9.26
N PHE A 173 -15.70 1.79 -9.03
CA PHE A 173 -15.69 3.25 -8.97
C PHE A 173 -15.76 3.93 -10.35
N THR A 174 -15.60 3.16 -11.45
CA THR A 174 -15.60 3.70 -12.81
C THR A 174 -16.81 3.20 -13.60
N THR A 175 -17.76 4.10 -13.88
CA THR A 175 -18.84 3.89 -14.87
C THR A 175 -18.48 4.38 -16.28
N GLN A 176 -17.24 4.82 -16.52
CA GLN A 176 -16.81 5.28 -17.84
C GLN A 176 -16.35 4.13 -18.74
N PRO A 177 -16.80 4.06 -20.01
CA PRO A 177 -16.35 3.07 -20.96
C PRO A 177 -14.89 3.32 -21.34
N GLN A 178 -14.06 2.28 -21.27
CA GLN A 178 -12.64 2.39 -21.58
C GLN A 178 -12.36 2.37 -23.07
N VAL A 179 -11.39 3.20 -23.49
CA VAL A 179 -10.70 3.09 -24.78
C VAL A 179 -9.84 1.82 -24.77
N ALA A 180 -9.93 1.02 -25.83
CA ALA A 180 -9.21 -0.25 -25.98
C ALA A 180 -7.70 -0.08 -25.76
N GLY A 181 -7.13 -0.85 -24.82
CA GLY A 181 -5.68 -0.91 -24.58
C GLY A 181 -5.23 -0.66 -23.14
N GLN A 182 -6.13 -0.42 -22.18
CA GLN A 182 -5.79 -0.29 -20.76
C GLN A 182 -6.32 -1.49 -19.96
N ASN A 183 -5.43 -2.30 -19.37
CA ASN A 183 -5.79 -3.35 -18.40
C ASN A 183 -6.26 -2.72 -17.08
N ALA A 184 -7.52 -2.30 -17.05
CA ALA A 184 -8.22 -1.97 -15.82
C ALA A 184 -8.80 -3.21 -15.16
N MET A 185 -8.96 -3.16 -13.84
CA MET A 185 -9.66 -4.20 -13.06
C MET A 185 -11.20 -4.19 -13.23
N THR A 186 -11.74 -3.85 -14.39
CA THR A 186 -13.19 -3.73 -14.62
C THR A 186 -13.81 -4.95 -15.31
N LYS A 187 -13.38 -6.17 -14.96
CA LYS A 187 -14.03 -7.40 -15.46
C LYS A 187 -15.34 -7.66 -14.70
N PRO A 188 -16.43 -8.08 -15.36
CA PRO A 188 -17.61 -8.59 -14.65
C PRO A 188 -17.24 -9.72 -13.68
N THR A 189 -17.82 -9.71 -12.48
CA THR A 189 -17.53 -10.70 -11.43
C THR A 189 -18.34 -11.98 -11.66
N LEU A 190 -17.66 -13.12 -11.74
CA LEU A 190 -18.25 -14.46 -11.71
C LEU A 190 -17.98 -15.08 -10.34
N VAL A 191 -19.03 -15.29 -9.55
CA VAL A 191 -18.92 -15.94 -8.24
C VAL A 191 -19.18 -17.44 -8.39
N VAL A 192 -18.22 -18.25 -7.93
CA VAL A 192 -18.32 -19.71 -7.85
C VAL A 192 -18.38 -20.10 -6.38
N VAL A 193 -19.43 -20.81 -5.97
CA VAL A 193 -19.59 -21.32 -4.61
C VAL A 193 -19.33 -22.82 -4.60
N GLY A 194 -18.31 -23.24 -3.85
CA GLY A 194 -17.75 -24.58 -3.81
C GLY A 194 -16.49 -24.74 -4.67
N HIS A 195 -15.45 -25.38 -4.12
CA HIS A 195 -14.19 -25.69 -4.80
C HIS A 195 -13.88 -27.21 -4.80
N GLY A 196 -14.92 -28.03 -4.91
CA GLY A 196 -14.76 -29.48 -5.15
C GLY A 196 -14.48 -29.80 -6.62
N MET A 197 -14.44 -31.09 -6.98
CA MET A 197 -14.09 -31.57 -8.33
C MET A 197 -14.86 -30.86 -9.47
N VAL A 198 -16.17 -30.66 -9.33
CA VAL A 198 -16.99 -29.99 -10.34
C VAL A 198 -16.67 -28.49 -10.45
N GLY A 199 -16.48 -27.82 -9.31
CA GLY A 199 -16.10 -26.40 -9.28
C GLY A 199 -14.72 -26.19 -9.89
N HIS A 200 -13.77 -27.08 -9.58
CA HIS A 200 -12.44 -27.06 -10.18
C HIS A 200 -12.46 -27.28 -11.69
N HIS A 201 -13.18 -28.30 -12.15
CA HIS A 201 -13.32 -28.58 -13.58
C HIS A 201 -13.95 -27.39 -14.33
N PHE A 202 -14.97 -26.75 -13.75
CA PHE A 202 -15.54 -25.53 -14.32
C PHE A 202 -14.51 -24.39 -14.41
N LEU A 203 -13.66 -24.22 -13.39
CA LEU A 203 -12.60 -23.21 -13.39
C LEU A 203 -11.52 -23.52 -14.44
N GLU A 204 -11.14 -24.78 -14.62
CA GLU A 204 -10.25 -25.21 -15.70
C GLU A 204 -10.85 -24.87 -17.07
N ASP A 205 -12.13 -25.19 -17.29
CA ASP A 205 -12.84 -24.85 -18.52
C ASP A 205 -12.90 -23.33 -18.74
N CYS A 206 -13.08 -22.55 -17.66
CA CYS A 206 -13.00 -21.10 -17.72
C CYS A 206 -11.61 -20.60 -18.12
N VAL A 207 -10.54 -21.28 -17.69
CA VAL A 207 -9.18 -20.95 -18.12
C VAL A 207 -8.99 -21.32 -19.60
N ASN A 208 -9.30 -22.56 -19.98
CA ASN A 208 -9.14 -23.10 -21.33
C ASN A 208 -9.89 -22.30 -22.40
N ARG A 209 -11.06 -21.77 -22.06
CA ARG A 209 -11.88 -20.94 -22.96
C ARG A 209 -11.59 -19.45 -22.85
N ASN A 210 -10.53 -19.06 -22.14
CA ASN A 210 -10.14 -17.67 -21.89
C ASN A 210 -11.21 -16.83 -21.16
N LEU A 211 -12.17 -17.46 -20.47
CA LEU A 211 -13.19 -16.76 -19.68
C LEU A 211 -12.57 -15.99 -18.51
N HIS A 212 -11.46 -16.47 -17.94
CA HIS A 212 -10.68 -15.73 -16.93
C HIS A 212 -10.09 -14.39 -17.43
N GLN A 213 -10.01 -14.18 -18.75
CA GLN A 213 -9.65 -12.88 -19.33
C GLN A 213 -10.86 -11.94 -19.41
N GLN A 214 -12.08 -12.49 -19.44
CA GLN A 214 -13.33 -11.76 -19.56
C GLN A 214 -14.00 -11.52 -18.19
N TYR A 215 -13.82 -12.43 -17.23
CA TYR A 215 -14.43 -12.42 -15.92
C TYR A 215 -13.38 -12.35 -14.81
N GLN A 216 -13.70 -11.62 -13.74
CA GLN A 216 -13.03 -11.77 -12.45
C GLN A 216 -13.71 -12.93 -11.72
N ILE A 217 -13.04 -14.08 -11.63
CA ILE A 217 -13.61 -15.26 -11.01
C ILE A 217 -13.27 -15.27 -9.52
N ILE A 218 -14.28 -15.30 -8.65
CA ILE A 218 -14.14 -15.38 -7.19
C ILE A 218 -14.71 -16.71 -6.75
N VAL A 219 -13.90 -17.51 -6.06
CA VAL A 219 -14.31 -18.83 -5.56
C VAL A 219 -14.46 -18.76 -4.05
N PHE A 220 -15.65 -19.07 -3.55
CA PHE A 220 -15.89 -19.30 -2.14
C PHE A 220 -15.87 -20.81 -1.87
N GLY A 221 -15.02 -21.27 -0.96
CA GLY A 221 -15.01 -22.65 -0.50
C GLY A 221 -14.62 -22.72 0.97
N GLU A 222 -15.21 -23.65 1.72
CA GLU A 222 -14.82 -23.91 3.12
C GLU A 222 -13.47 -24.65 3.22
N GLU A 223 -12.97 -25.18 2.09
CA GLU A 223 -11.80 -26.03 2.04
C GLU A 223 -10.51 -25.22 2.04
N ARG A 224 -9.61 -25.55 2.96
CA ARG A 224 -8.30 -24.90 3.11
C ARG A 224 -7.30 -25.29 2.03
N TYR A 225 -7.61 -26.30 1.21
CA TYR A 225 -6.72 -26.93 0.25
C TYR A 225 -7.24 -26.78 -1.18
N ALA A 226 -6.35 -26.92 -2.16
CA ALA A 226 -6.73 -27.01 -3.56
C ALA A 226 -7.72 -28.17 -3.78
N ALA A 227 -8.56 -28.05 -4.81
CA ALA A 227 -9.52 -29.10 -5.14
C ALA A 227 -8.78 -30.43 -5.32
N TYR A 228 -9.28 -31.47 -4.67
CA TYR A 228 -8.72 -32.81 -4.70
C TYR A 228 -9.84 -33.80 -4.99
N ASP A 229 -9.47 -34.97 -5.53
CA ASP A 229 -10.44 -36.00 -5.87
C ASP A 229 -10.98 -36.68 -4.61
N ARG A 230 -12.14 -36.21 -4.17
CA ARG A 230 -12.88 -36.76 -3.04
C ARG A 230 -13.50 -38.11 -3.33
N VAL A 231 -13.66 -38.50 -4.59
CA VAL A 231 -14.24 -39.79 -5.00
C VAL A 231 -13.29 -40.93 -4.62
N HIS A 232 -11.98 -40.70 -4.74
CA HIS A 232 -10.94 -41.68 -4.39
C HIS A 232 -10.41 -41.55 -2.96
N LEU A 233 -10.99 -40.67 -2.14
CA LEU A 233 -10.50 -40.44 -0.76
C LEU A 233 -10.54 -41.71 0.09
N SER A 234 -11.57 -42.54 -0.09
CA SER A 234 -11.74 -43.81 0.60
C SER A 234 -10.65 -44.83 0.24
N GLU A 235 -10.11 -44.77 -0.98
CA GLU A 235 -9.04 -45.66 -1.45
C GLU A 235 -7.67 -45.23 -0.90
N TYR A 236 -7.49 -43.93 -0.65
CA TYR A 236 -6.28 -43.38 -0.01
C TYR A 236 -6.14 -43.86 1.46
N PHE A 237 -7.25 -43.93 2.21
CA PHE A 237 -7.27 -44.54 3.54
C PHE A 237 -7.16 -46.08 3.51
N GLY A 238 -7.31 -46.70 2.34
CA GLY A 238 -7.11 -48.13 2.09
C GLY A 238 -5.67 -48.55 1.79
N GLY A 239 -4.71 -47.61 1.80
CA GLY A 239 -3.28 -47.92 1.68
C GLY A 239 -2.67 -47.79 0.28
N ARG A 240 -3.30 -47.05 -0.65
CA ARG A 240 -2.66 -46.62 -1.91
C ARG A 240 -2.30 -45.14 -1.86
N SER A 241 -1.08 -44.80 -2.31
CA SER A 241 -0.61 -43.41 -2.44
C SER A 241 -1.27 -42.71 -3.63
N ALA A 242 -1.42 -41.39 -3.51
CA ALA A 242 -2.03 -40.49 -4.50
C ALA A 242 -0.99 -40.00 -5.53
N ASP A 243 -0.24 -40.94 -6.10
CA ASP A 243 0.67 -40.71 -7.24
C ASP A 243 0.19 -41.52 -8.45
#